data_AF-A0AA96KIK6-F1
#
_entry.id   AF-A0AA96KIK6-F1
#
_cell.length_a   1.000
_cell.length_b   1.000
_cell.length_c   1.000
_cell.angle_alpha   90.00
_cell.angle_beta   90.00
_cell.angle_gamma   90.00
#
_symmetry.space_group_name_H-M   'P 1'
#
loop_
_entity.id
_entity.type
_entity.pdbx_description
1 polymer ?
#
loop_
_entity_poly.entity_id
_entity_poly.type
_entity_poly.pdbx_seq_one_letter_code
_entity_poly.pdbx_strand_id
1 'polypeptide(L)'
;MLSINKAIIGLGLLAASTISNAVPVDLGTASDYTLLGAGPGASPTSGLMQLGSEAIIHGNVGGRGFVGLSSGVEIHGNLDGGYFSSAPDATVFGDTTVRSDAYWDGVYADLQAASIEALSYGGQSLSSITSTTVLSSQGSGLSVYNIDGSISLGSGESLTISGSSSDTFIINVSEKLYLDSLSGILLDGVEADNVLFNFYGAGSDDSAYNNHLATIIGGAEFSGTFIAPRAYWQIGDGAIMNATRVLANGLQGNLQEVFGITPGTPVEVPEPSSLYLLAGGLALILLRRKINQKRSA
;
A
#
# COMPACT_ATOMS: atom_id res chain seq x y z
N MET A 1 -39.23 50.99 26.39
CA MET A 1 -38.51 50.49 25.21
C MET A 1 -37.24 49.81 25.69
N LEU A 2 -37.18 48.48 25.70
CA LEU A 2 -35.95 47.74 26.02
C LEU A 2 -35.82 46.61 24.99
N SER A 3 -34.75 46.66 24.20
CA SER A 3 -34.52 45.81 23.02
C SER A 3 -34.06 44.41 23.40
N ILE A 4 -34.74 43.39 22.86
CA ILE A 4 -34.35 41.98 22.97
C ILE A 4 -33.27 41.70 21.91
N ASN A 5 -32.03 41.49 22.34
CA ASN A 5 -30.94 40.99 21.51
C ASN A 5 -31.16 39.49 21.22
N LYS A 6 -31.43 39.14 19.96
CA LYS A 6 -31.40 37.75 19.48
C LYS A 6 -29.97 37.39 19.10
N ALA A 7 -29.28 36.68 19.98
CA ALA A 7 -28.05 35.98 19.61
C ALA A 7 -28.41 34.72 18.81
N ILE A 8 -28.09 34.72 17.52
CA ILE A 8 -28.10 33.53 16.67
C ILE A 8 -26.72 32.90 16.81
N ILE A 9 -26.62 31.80 17.55
CA ILE A 9 -25.42 30.96 17.58
C ILE A 9 -25.53 30.02 16.37
N GLY A 10 -24.79 30.30 15.32
CA GLY A 10 -24.57 29.36 14.22
C GLY A 10 -23.48 28.37 14.61
N LEU A 11 -23.84 27.10 14.84
CA LEU A 11 -22.86 26.02 14.83
C LEU A 11 -22.53 25.72 13.37
N GLY A 12 -21.34 26.11 12.92
CA GLY A 12 -20.75 25.59 11.69
C GLY A 12 -20.22 24.19 11.97
N LEU A 13 -20.83 23.17 11.38
CA LEU A 13 -20.30 21.82 11.38
C LEU A 13 -19.27 21.74 10.25
N LEU A 14 -17.98 21.76 10.60
CA LEU A 14 -16.90 21.45 9.66
C LEU A 14 -16.93 19.94 9.42
N ALA A 15 -17.48 19.53 8.29
CA ALA A 15 -17.35 18.16 7.81
C ALA A 15 -15.97 18.01 7.16
N ALA A 16 -15.16 17.10 7.69
CA ALA A 16 -13.92 16.70 7.07
C ALA A 16 -14.25 15.67 5.99
N SER A 17 -13.89 15.95 4.74
CA SER A 17 -13.91 14.95 3.68
C SER A 17 -12.86 13.89 3.99
N THR A 18 -13.28 12.64 4.11
CA THR A 18 -12.37 11.50 4.18
C THR A 18 -11.89 11.18 2.78
N ILE A 19 -10.58 11.15 2.58
CA ILE A 19 -9.96 10.66 1.35
C ILE A 19 -10.30 9.16 1.26
N SER A 20 -10.88 8.75 0.15
CA SER A 20 -11.14 7.33 -0.14
C SER A 20 -9.86 6.70 -0.66
N ASN A 21 -9.33 5.70 0.04
CA ASN A 21 -8.27 4.84 -0.49
C ASN A 21 -8.89 3.84 -1.49
N ALA A 22 -8.18 3.61 -2.59
CA ALA A 22 -8.55 2.72 -3.70
C ALA A 22 -8.65 1.23 -3.26
N VAL A 23 -7.83 0.79 -2.29
CA VAL A 23 -8.09 -0.43 -1.48
C VAL A 23 -8.55 -0.03 -0.08
N PRO A 24 -9.49 -0.75 0.56
CA PRO A 24 -9.92 -0.47 1.94
C PRO A 24 -8.88 -0.91 2.99
N VAL A 25 -7.60 -0.72 2.71
CA VAL A 25 -6.48 -0.97 3.61
C VAL A 25 -5.66 0.30 3.67
N ASP A 26 -5.49 0.86 4.86
CA ASP A 26 -4.70 2.08 5.04
C ASP A 26 -3.21 1.74 5.16
N LEU A 27 -2.44 2.16 4.16
CA LEU A 27 -0.98 2.00 4.17
C LEU A 27 -0.28 3.01 5.08
N GLY A 28 -1.01 3.99 5.63
CA GLY A 28 -0.45 5.08 6.43
C GLY A 28 0.68 5.79 5.69
N THR A 29 1.75 6.11 6.40
CA THR A 29 2.93 6.77 5.81
C THR A 29 3.69 5.89 4.80
N ALA A 30 3.46 4.58 4.78
CA ALA A 30 4.08 3.70 3.78
C ALA A 30 3.49 3.93 2.36
N SER A 31 2.32 4.57 2.22
CA SER A 31 1.74 4.91 0.91
C SER A 31 2.58 5.89 0.10
N ASP A 32 3.44 6.66 0.76
CA ASP A 32 4.25 7.70 0.12
C ASP A 32 5.33 7.11 -0.81
N TYR A 33 5.61 5.81 -0.71
CA TYR A 33 6.69 5.15 -1.43
C TYR A 33 6.18 4.27 -2.59
N THR A 34 6.95 4.26 -3.68
CA THR A 34 6.85 3.26 -4.75
C THR A 34 7.62 2.00 -4.34
N LEU A 35 8.85 2.18 -3.85
CA LEU A 35 9.71 1.11 -3.35
C LEU A 35 10.13 1.41 -1.91
N LEU A 36 9.95 0.45 -1.00
CA LEU A 36 10.25 0.64 0.41
C LEU A 36 10.86 -0.62 1.02
N GLY A 37 11.99 -0.46 1.72
CA GLY A 37 12.53 -1.41 2.68
C GLY A 37 12.44 -0.82 4.09
N ALA A 38 11.41 -1.18 4.87
CA ALA A 38 11.12 -0.53 6.17
C ALA A 38 11.46 -1.39 7.40
N GLY A 39 11.92 -2.62 7.19
CA GLY A 39 12.11 -3.61 8.26
C GLY A 39 13.02 -3.13 9.39
N PRO A 40 12.61 -3.25 10.66
CA PRO A 40 13.49 -3.07 11.79
C PRO A 40 14.35 -4.32 11.93
N GLY A 41 15.66 -4.18 12.12
CA GLY A 41 16.42 -5.35 12.53
C GLY A 41 17.92 -5.26 12.40
N ALA A 42 18.55 -6.21 13.10
CA ALA A 42 19.99 -6.46 13.14
C ALA A 42 20.50 -7.28 11.93
N SER A 43 19.61 -7.71 11.03
CA SER A 43 19.98 -8.40 9.79
C SER A 43 20.51 -7.40 8.76
N PRO A 44 21.56 -7.72 7.98
CA PRO A 44 22.05 -6.86 6.90
C PRO A 44 21.01 -6.60 5.79
N THR A 45 19.93 -7.39 5.73
CA THR A 45 18.85 -7.24 4.75
C THR A 45 17.64 -6.47 5.28
N SER A 46 17.59 -6.18 6.58
CA SER A 46 16.44 -5.47 7.16
C SER A 46 16.56 -3.98 6.93
N GLY A 47 15.50 -3.37 6.40
CA GLY A 47 15.53 -1.97 5.99
C GLY A 47 16.47 -1.70 4.80
N LEU A 48 16.96 -2.75 4.14
CA LEU A 48 17.83 -2.65 2.97
C LEU A 48 17.00 -2.16 1.78
N MET A 49 17.52 -1.18 1.07
CA MET A 49 17.09 -0.79 -0.26
C MET A 49 18.32 -0.77 -1.16
N GLN A 50 18.43 -1.69 -2.12
CA GLN A 50 19.57 -1.73 -3.03
C GLN A 50 19.12 -1.80 -4.48
N LEU A 51 19.45 -0.77 -5.24
CA LEU A 51 19.16 -0.67 -6.66
C LEU A 51 20.42 -0.95 -7.49
N GLY A 52 20.29 -1.88 -8.43
CA GLY A 52 21.26 -2.20 -9.47
C GLY A 52 21.48 -1.05 -10.44
N SER A 53 22.38 -1.24 -11.40
CA SER A 53 22.75 -0.17 -12.34
C SER A 53 21.61 0.18 -13.29
N GLU A 54 21.56 1.44 -13.72
CA GLU A 54 20.62 1.93 -14.74
C GLU A 54 19.13 1.79 -14.37
N ALA A 55 18.81 1.62 -13.08
CA ALA A 55 17.43 1.59 -12.61
C ALA A 55 16.80 2.99 -12.64
N ILE A 56 15.66 3.12 -13.32
CA ILE A 56 14.85 4.34 -13.41
C ILE A 56 13.56 4.13 -12.62
N ILE A 57 13.40 4.86 -11.51
CA ILE A 57 12.24 4.72 -10.62
C ILE A 57 11.39 5.98 -10.66
N HIS A 58 10.12 5.83 -11.03
CA HIS A 58 9.12 6.89 -10.96
C HIS A 58 8.31 6.82 -9.67
N GLY A 59 8.62 7.73 -8.74
CA GLY A 59 8.04 7.83 -7.41
C GLY A 59 9.08 7.70 -6.30
N ASN A 60 8.63 7.83 -5.05
CA ASN A 60 9.56 7.91 -3.91
C ASN A 60 10.14 6.55 -3.56
N VAL A 61 11.39 6.56 -3.08
CA VAL A 61 12.13 5.37 -2.65
C VAL A 61 12.55 5.53 -1.19
N GLY A 62 12.37 4.49 -0.38
CA GLY A 62 12.69 4.49 1.03
C GLY A 62 13.49 3.27 1.48
N GLY A 63 14.50 3.47 2.33
CA GLY A 63 15.19 2.38 3.02
C GLY A 63 15.55 2.74 4.45
N ARG A 64 14.97 2.03 5.44
CA ARG A 64 15.20 2.29 6.87
C ARG A 64 16.68 2.25 7.25
N GLY A 65 17.39 1.24 6.79
CA GLY A 65 18.79 1.01 7.10
C GLY A 65 19.68 1.60 6.03
N PHE A 66 20.15 0.74 5.13
CA PHE A 66 21.07 1.10 4.05
C PHE A 66 20.32 1.27 2.73
N VAL A 67 20.56 2.40 2.06
CA VAL A 67 20.16 2.65 0.69
C VAL A 67 21.40 2.64 -0.21
N GLY A 68 21.50 1.66 -1.10
CA GLY A 68 22.56 1.53 -2.10
C GLY A 68 22.07 1.85 -3.50
N LEU A 69 22.66 2.85 -4.16
CA LEU A 69 22.37 3.18 -5.56
C LEU A 69 23.60 2.91 -6.42
N SER A 70 23.47 2.05 -7.42
CA SER A 70 24.54 1.75 -8.37
C SER A 70 24.66 2.82 -9.46
N SER A 71 25.60 2.66 -10.39
CA SER A 71 25.84 3.58 -11.50
C SER A 71 24.61 3.70 -12.40
N GLY A 72 24.33 4.92 -12.88
CA GLY A 72 23.20 5.21 -13.77
C GLY A 72 21.81 5.14 -13.15
N VAL A 73 21.66 4.94 -11.84
CA VAL A 73 20.33 4.94 -11.19
C VAL A 73 19.70 6.34 -11.26
N GLU A 74 18.43 6.41 -11.63
CA GLU A 74 17.61 7.62 -11.63
C GLU A 74 16.37 7.44 -10.75
N ILE A 75 16.12 8.37 -9.83
CA ILE A 75 14.91 8.40 -9.00
C ILE A 75 14.13 9.68 -9.30
N HIS A 76 13.00 9.53 -9.98
CA HIS A 76 12.03 10.58 -10.30
C HIS A 76 11.05 10.74 -9.13
N GLY A 77 11.58 11.11 -7.97
CA GLY A 77 10.87 11.23 -6.70
C GLY A 77 11.83 11.54 -5.55
N ASN A 78 11.33 11.52 -4.32
CA ASN A 78 12.13 11.67 -3.11
C ASN A 78 12.86 10.37 -2.76
N LEU A 79 14.02 10.52 -2.12
CA LEU A 79 14.81 9.44 -1.58
C LEU A 79 14.96 9.60 -0.06
N ASP A 80 14.40 8.69 0.71
CA ASP A 80 14.56 8.65 2.17
C ASP A 80 15.42 7.46 2.59
N GLY A 81 16.32 7.67 3.56
CA GLY A 81 17.23 6.64 4.03
C GLY A 81 17.66 6.79 5.47
N GLY A 82 18.09 5.72 6.13
CA GLY A 82 18.90 5.81 7.35
C GLY A 82 20.37 6.10 7.05
N TYR A 83 20.88 5.53 5.96
CA TYR A 83 22.23 5.70 5.45
C TYR A 83 22.26 5.52 3.92
N PHE A 84 23.11 6.28 3.23
CA PHE A 84 23.23 6.24 1.76
C PHE A 84 24.62 5.82 1.29
N SER A 85 24.67 5.00 0.25
CA SER A 85 25.86 4.72 -0.55
C SER A 85 25.48 4.75 -2.03
N SER A 86 25.82 5.84 -2.70
CA SER A 86 25.43 6.08 -4.09
C SER A 86 26.65 6.18 -4.98
N ALA A 87 26.56 5.59 -6.18
CA ALA A 87 27.53 5.84 -7.24
C ALA A 87 27.54 7.34 -7.62
N PRO A 88 28.67 7.89 -8.10
CA PRO A 88 28.80 9.32 -8.39
C PRO A 88 27.83 9.87 -9.45
N ASP A 89 27.30 8.98 -10.30
CA ASP A 89 26.41 9.26 -11.41
C ASP A 89 24.94 8.88 -11.15
N ALA A 90 24.62 8.38 -9.95
CA ALA A 90 23.23 8.18 -9.54
C ALA A 90 22.54 9.55 -9.31
N THR A 91 21.33 9.71 -9.84
CA THR A 91 20.59 10.97 -9.83
C THR A 91 19.25 10.82 -9.10
N VAL A 92 18.92 11.79 -8.24
CA VAL A 92 17.62 11.91 -7.57
C VAL A 92 17.03 13.26 -7.97
N PHE A 93 15.84 13.25 -8.55
CA PHE A 93 15.15 14.46 -9.04
C PHE A 93 14.22 15.09 -7.98
N GLY A 94 14.09 14.48 -6.80
CA GLY A 94 13.47 15.04 -5.60
C GLY A 94 14.46 15.26 -4.45
N ASP A 95 13.95 15.27 -3.22
CA ASP A 95 14.77 15.46 -2.02
C ASP A 95 15.43 14.16 -1.56
N THR A 96 16.71 14.22 -1.18
CA THR A 96 17.41 13.13 -0.48
C THR A 96 17.49 13.44 1.01
N THR A 97 16.80 12.67 1.84
CA THR A 97 16.67 12.94 3.28
C THR A 97 17.10 11.77 4.15
N VAL A 98 18.00 12.04 5.10
CA VAL A 98 18.28 11.10 6.19
C VAL A 98 17.17 11.20 7.23
N ARG A 99 16.50 10.07 7.51
CA ARG A 99 15.41 9.98 8.47
C ARG A 99 15.84 9.29 9.76
N SER A 100 15.20 9.66 10.87
CA SER A 100 15.48 9.07 12.19
C SER A 100 14.87 7.68 12.36
N ASP A 101 15.37 6.88 13.30
CA ASP A 101 14.76 5.59 13.65
C ASP A 101 13.28 5.71 14.03
N ALA A 102 12.91 6.77 14.77
CA ALA A 102 11.52 7.00 15.17
C ALA A 102 10.59 7.26 13.97
N TYR A 103 11.10 7.86 12.90
CA TYR A 103 10.36 8.00 11.65
C TYR A 103 10.10 6.63 11.02
N TRP A 104 11.15 5.81 10.92
CA TRP A 104 11.04 4.48 10.34
C TRP A 104 10.25 3.51 11.19
N ASP A 105 10.24 3.66 12.51
CA ASP A 105 9.35 2.91 13.41
C ASP A 105 7.89 3.21 13.10
N GLY A 106 7.54 4.46 12.80
CA GLY A 106 6.21 4.85 12.34
C GLY A 106 5.84 4.21 11.01
N VAL A 107 6.68 4.37 9.99
CA VAL A 107 6.47 3.78 8.65
C VAL A 107 6.32 2.26 8.72
N TYR A 108 7.14 1.61 9.54
CA TYR A 108 7.08 0.16 9.71
C TYR A 108 5.81 -0.29 10.45
N ALA A 109 5.42 0.43 11.50
CA ALA A 109 4.19 0.16 12.23
C ALA A 109 2.96 0.29 11.33
N ASP A 110 2.91 1.31 10.46
CA ASP A 110 1.85 1.49 9.46
C ASP A 110 1.80 0.31 8.49
N LEU A 111 2.95 -0.14 7.98
CA LEU A 111 3.02 -1.30 7.07
C LEU A 111 2.58 -2.61 7.74
N GLN A 112 2.93 -2.81 9.03
CA GLN A 112 2.42 -3.95 9.80
C GLN A 112 0.91 -3.85 10.03
N ALA A 113 0.40 -2.67 10.38
CA ALA A 113 -1.01 -2.43 10.59
C ALA A 113 -1.82 -2.72 9.32
N ALA A 114 -1.35 -2.26 8.16
CA ALA A 114 -1.94 -2.56 6.85
C ALA A 114 -2.00 -4.07 6.57
N SER A 115 -0.94 -4.82 6.89
CA SER A 115 -0.89 -6.27 6.71
C SER A 115 -1.89 -7.00 7.63
N ILE A 116 -2.02 -6.56 8.89
CA ILE A 116 -2.99 -7.08 9.85
C ILE A 116 -4.43 -6.74 9.42
N GLU A 117 -4.66 -5.53 8.93
CA GLU A 117 -5.96 -5.10 8.40
C GLU A 117 -6.37 -5.93 7.20
N ALA A 118 -5.48 -6.11 6.22
CA ALA A 118 -5.70 -6.96 5.05
C ALA A 118 -6.07 -8.41 5.43
N LEU A 119 -5.41 -8.97 6.45
CA LEU A 119 -5.73 -10.30 7.00
C LEU A 119 -7.08 -10.38 7.71
N SER A 120 -7.59 -9.27 8.23
CA SER A 120 -8.86 -9.24 8.96
C SER A 120 -10.07 -9.43 8.03
N TYR A 121 -9.88 -9.21 6.73
CA TYR A 121 -10.91 -9.45 5.73
C TYR A 121 -11.10 -10.95 5.46
N GLY A 122 -12.33 -11.42 5.62
CA GLY A 122 -12.72 -12.77 5.21
C GLY A 122 -12.80 -12.90 3.68
N GLY A 123 -12.40 -14.06 3.14
CA GLY A 123 -12.32 -14.28 1.70
C GLY A 123 -12.32 -15.75 1.30
N GLN A 124 -12.28 -16.01 -0.01
CA GLN A 124 -12.21 -17.35 -0.57
C GLN A 124 -10.84 -17.96 -0.30
N SER A 125 -10.82 -19.12 0.36
CA SER A 125 -9.60 -19.89 0.58
C SER A 125 -9.16 -20.62 -0.69
N LEU A 126 -7.87 -20.56 -0.99
CA LEU A 126 -7.20 -21.25 -2.10
C LEU A 126 -5.94 -21.95 -1.57
N SER A 127 -5.52 -23.01 -2.27
CA SER A 127 -4.16 -23.54 -2.12
C SER A 127 -3.15 -22.66 -2.87
N SER A 128 -1.86 -23.01 -2.79
CA SER A 128 -0.82 -22.45 -3.66
C SER A 128 -1.26 -22.33 -5.12
N ILE A 129 -0.86 -21.24 -5.76
CA ILE A 129 -1.03 -20.99 -7.18
C ILE A 129 0.29 -21.34 -7.86
N THR A 130 0.30 -22.43 -8.62
CA THR A 130 1.52 -22.94 -9.27
C THR A 130 1.37 -23.11 -10.79
N SER A 131 0.34 -22.50 -11.35
CA SER A 131 0.05 -22.51 -12.79
C SER A 131 -0.91 -21.38 -13.16
N THR A 132 -1.10 -21.17 -14.46
CA THR A 132 -1.98 -20.10 -14.97
C THR A 132 -3.35 -20.14 -14.32
N THR A 133 -3.71 -19.04 -13.66
CA THR A 133 -4.91 -18.92 -12.83
C THR A 133 -5.55 -17.55 -13.03
N VAL A 134 -6.88 -17.50 -13.03
CA VAL A 134 -7.65 -16.25 -13.06
C VAL A 134 -8.42 -16.10 -11.76
N LEU A 135 -8.26 -14.97 -11.09
CA LEU A 135 -9.06 -14.55 -9.95
C LEU A 135 -10.01 -13.44 -10.42
N SER A 136 -11.30 -13.75 -10.51
CA SER A 136 -12.31 -12.83 -11.02
C SER A 136 -13.10 -12.17 -9.88
N SER A 137 -13.51 -10.91 -10.07
CA SER A 137 -14.36 -10.22 -9.09
C SER A 137 -15.53 -11.08 -8.59
N GLN A 138 -15.71 -11.14 -7.28
CA GLN A 138 -16.77 -11.91 -6.59
C GLN A 138 -18.13 -11.19 -6.58
N GLY A 139 -18.25 -10.06 -7.30
CA GLY A 139 -19.44 -9.23 -7.38
C GLY A 139 -19.07 -7.75 -7.27
N SER A 140 -20.05 -6.87 -7.07
CA SER A 140 -19.75 -5.44 -6.86
C SER A 140 -19.08 -5.23 -5.49
N GLY A 141 -17.80 -4.86 -5.48
CA GLY A 141 -17.09 -4.43 -4.27
C GLY A 141 -15.73 -5.09 -4.07
N LEU A 142 -15.43 -5.45 -2.82
CA LEU A 142 -14.17 -6.05 -2.40
C LEU A 142 -14.20 -7.57 -2.61
N SER A 143 -13.24 -8.07 -3.40
CA SER A 143 -12.95 -9.49 -3.57
C SER A 143 -11.73 -9.87 -2.73
N VAL A 144 -11.85 -10.92 -1.92
CA VAL A 144 -10.76 -11.35 -1.03
C VAL A 144 -10.41 -12.80 -1.29
N TYR A 145 -9.12 -13.05 -1.49
CA TYR A 145 -8.54 -14.37 -1.70
C TYR A 145 -7.49 -14.66 -0.65
N ASN A 146 -7.62 -15.80 0.02
CA ASN A 146 -6.71 -16.26 1.06
C ASN A 146 -5.97 -17.50 0.54
N ILE A 147 -4.75 -17.30 0.05
CA ILE A 147 -3.88 -18.36 -0.45
C ILE A 147 -3.10 -18.94 0.74
N ASP A 148 -3.45 -20.17 1.11
CA ASP A 148 -2.67 -20.98 2.04
C ASP A 148 -1.55 -21.69 1.27
N GLY A 149 -0.43 -21.00 1.14
CA GLY A 149 0.74 -21.41 0.38
C GLY A 149 1.37 -20.24 -0.38
N SER A 150 2.01 -20.57 -1.50
CA SER A 150 2.78 -19.64 -2.32
C SER A 150 2.09 -19.30 -3.64
N ILE A 151 2.43 -18.16 -4.22
CA ILE A 151 2.29 -17.91 -5.66
C ILE A 151 3.64 -18.26 -6.29
N SER A 152 3.71 -19.32 -7.10
CA SER A 152 4.95 -19.82 -7.69
C SER A 152 4.72 -20.16 -9.16
N LEU A 153 4.90 -19.15 -10.02
CA LEU A 153 4.65 -19.26 -11.46
C LEU A 153 5.94 -19.58 -12.20
N GLY A 154 5.91 -20.67 -12.98
CA GLY A 154 6.97 -21.03 -13.91
C GLY A 154 6.95 -20.16 -15.16
N SER A 155 7.90 -20.38 -16.07
CA SER A 155 8.03 -19.54 -17.26
C SER A 155 6.78 -19.57 -18.14
N GLY A 156 6.26 -18.38 -18.46
CA GLY A 156 5.07 -18.18 -19.28
C GLY A 156 3.73 -18.38 -18.54
N GLU A 157 3.75 -18.72 -17.26
CA GLU A 157 2.55 -18.84 -16.44
C GLU A 157 2.12 -17.48 -15.86
N SER A 158 0.81 -17.29 -15.66
CA SER A 158 0.29 -16.02 -15.16
C SER A 158 -0.80 -16.16 -14.11
N LEU A 159 -0.81 -15.22 -13.16
CA LEU A 159 -1.94 -14.96 -12.29
C LEU A 159 -2.64 -13.71 -12.81
N THR A 160 -3.85 -13.84 -13.36
CA THR A 160 -4.64 -12.71 -13.83
C THR A 160 -5.68 -12.32 -12.79
N ILE A 161 -5.72 -11.05 -12.41
CA ILE A 161 -6.78 -10.44 -11.60
C ILE A 161 -7.75 -9.75 -12.56
N SER A 162 -8.99 -10.23 -12.63
CA SER A 162 -9.96 -9.80 -13.64
C SER A 162 -11.21 -9.19 -13.00
N GLY A 163 -11.60 -8.02 -13.49
CA GLY A 163 -12.71 -7.23 -12.95
C GLY A 163 -12.91 -5.92 -13.70
N SER A 164 -13.72 -5.05 -13.14
CA SER A 164 -13.90 -3.67 -13.59
C SER A 164 -12.94 -2.72 -12.87
N SER A 165 -12.81 -1.49 -13.38
CA SER A 165 -11.92 -0.49 -12.78
C SER A 165 -12.35 -0.07 -11.37
N SER A 166 -13.60 -0.35 -10.97
CA SER A 166 -14.12 -0.09 -9.62
C SER A 166 -14.02 -1.28 -8.67
N ASP A 167 -13.63 -2.45 -9.16
CA ASP A 167 -13.49 -3.64 -8.30
C ASP A 167 -12.18 -3.58 -7.52
N THR A 168 -12.23 -3.98 -6.26
CA THR A 168 -11.08 -3.97 -5.34
C THR A 168 -10.72 -5.38 -4.93
N PHE A 169 -9.43 -5.65 -4.77
CA PHE A 169 -8.90 -6.98 -4.48
C PHE A 169 -7.92 -6.96 -3.32
N ILE A 170 -8.08 -7.91 -2.40
CA ILE A 170 -7.07 -8.28 -1.40
C ILE A 170 -6.70 -9.74 -1.62
N ILE A 171 -5.41 -9.99 -1.86
CA ILE A 171 -4.83 -11.32 -2.02
C ILE A 171 -3.87 -11.54 -0.87
N ASN A 172 -4.33 -12.25 0.16
CA ASN A 172 -3.51 -12.65 1.29
C ASN A 172 -2.75 -13.94 0.95
N VAL A 173 -1.43 -13.94 1.13
CA VAL A 173 -0.54 -15.07 0.79
C VAL A 173 0.25 -15.47 2.03
N SER A 174 0.09 -16.72 2.47
CA SER A 174 0.74 -17.21 3.70
C SER A 174 2.23 -17.52 3.51
N GLU A 175 2.71 -17.72 2.28
CA GLU A 175 4.13 -17.97 2.03
C GLU A 175 4.77 -16.92 1.14
N LYS A 176 5.29 -17.32 -0.03
CA LYS A 176 6.18 -16.55 -0.89
C LYS A 176 5.57 -16.29 -2.27
N LEU A 177 6.13 -15.31 -2.95
CA LEU A 177 6.05 -15.08 -4.38
C LEU A 177 7.27 -15.68 -5.07
N TYR A 178 7.08 -16.36 -6.19
CA TYR A 178 8.14 -16.77 -7.09
C TYR A 178 7.62 -16.59 -8.51
N LEU A 179 8.33 -15.79 -9.29
CA LEU A 179 8.02 -15.49 -10.68
C LEU A 179 9.26 -15.81 -11.51
N ASP A 180 9.19 -16.84 -12.34
CA ASP A 180 10.24 -17.16 -13.32
C ASP A 180 10.17 -16.21 -14.53
N SER A 181 11.14 -16.30 -15.43
CA SER A 181 11.20 -15.52 -16.67
C SER A 181 9.90 -15.62 -17.48
N LEU A 182 9.38 -14.49 -17.95
CA LEU A 182 8.14 -14.39 -18.74
C LEU A 182 6.86 -14.82 -17.99
N SER A 183 6.92 -15.07 -16.69
CA SER A 183 5.71 -15.20 -15.87
C SER A 183 5.11 -13.83 -15.58
N GLY A 184 3.90 -13.79 -14.99
CA GLY A 184 3.41 -12.51 -14.52
C GLY A 184 2.17 -12.50 -13.64
N ILE A 185 1.98 -11.36 -13.00
CA ILE A 185 0.75 -10.98 -12.29
C ILE A 185 0.09 -9.87 -13.09
N LEU A 186 -0.96 -10.21 -13.80
CA LEU A 186 -1.58 -9.36 -14.81
C LEU A 186 -2.91 -8.81 -14.31
N LEU A 187 -3.21 -7.56 -14.64
CA LEU A 187 -4.47 -6.91 -14.33
C LEU A 187 -5.32 -6.82 -15.59
N ASP A 188 -6.54 -7.33 -15.52
CA ASP A 188 -7.51 -7.32 -16.62
C ASP A 188 -8.75 -6.52 -16.21
N GLY A 189 -8.77 -5.26 -16.64
CA GLY A 189 -9.86 -4.30 -16.39
C GLY A 189 -9.87 -3.64 -15.01
N VAL A 190 -9.09 -4.15 -14.05
CA VAL A 190 -8.93 -3.57 -12.70
C VAL A 190 -7.78 -2.56 -12.66
N GLU A 191 -7.90 -1.53 -11.83
CA GLU A 191 -6.82 -0.55 -11.61
C GLU A 191 -5.80 -1.10 -10.60
N ALA A 192 -4.52 -0.79 -10.78
CA ALA A 192 -3.45 -1.33 -9.94
C ALA A 192 -3.50 -0.81 -8.50
N ASP A 193 -4.00 0.40 -8.28
CA ASP A 193 -4.25 0.96 -6.96
C ASP A 193 -5.42 0.30 -6.23
N ASN A 194 -6.23 -0.52 -6.91
CA ASN A 194 -7.32 -1.30 -6.36
C ASN A 194 -6.93 -2.77 -6.04
N VAL A 195 -5.66 -3.16 -6.22
CA VAL A 195 -5.20 -4.54 -5.99
C VAL A 195 -4.05 -4.56 -4.97
N LEU A 196 -4.29 -5.23 -3.84
CA LEU A 196 -3.33 -5.44 -2.77
C LEU A 196 -2.96 -6.91 -2.62
N PHE A 197 -1.67 -7.22 -2.74
CA PHE A 197 -1.06 -8.49 -2.36
C PHE A 197 -0.40 -8.36 -0.99
N ASN A 198 -0.84 -9.15 -0.01
CA ASN A 198 -0.35 -9.13 1.36
C ASN A 198 0.37 -10.45 1.70
N PHE A 199 1.69 -10.40 1.80
CA PHE A 199 2.55 -11.54 2.16
C PHE A 199 2.87 -11.50 3.65
N TYR A 200 2.22 -12.38 4.42
CA TYR A 200 2.18 -12.24 5.87
C TYR A 200 2.87 -13.36 6.66
N GLY A 201 3.12 -14.53 6.05
CA GLY A 201 3.61 -15.69 6.82
C GLY A 201 5.13 -15.84 6.91
N ALA A 202 5.91 -14.80 6.57
CA ALA A 202 7.26 -14.70 7.13
C ALA A 202 7.16 -14.67 8.66
N GLY A 203 8.03 -15.45 9.33
CA GLY A 203 7.88 -15.82 10.74
C GLY A 203 7.81 -14.65 11.70
N SER A 204 7.30 -14.91 12.91
CA SER A 204 7.09 -13.86 13.92
C SER A 204 8.36 -13.29 14.55
N ASP A 205 9.53 -13.74 14.10
CA ASP A 205 10.82 -13.35 14.64
C ASP A 205 11.52 -12.39 13.68
N ASP A 206 11.47 -11.10 13.99
CA ASP A 206 12.14 -10.05 13.21
C ASP A 206 13.68 -10.17 13.30
N SER A 207 14.20 -11.00 14.22
CA SER A 207 15.63 -11.29 14.38
C SER A 207 16.10 -12.50 13.58
N ALA A 208 15.20 -13.28 13.00
CA ALA A 208 15.56 -14.42 12.19
C ALA A 208 16.18 -13.94 10.87
N TYR A 209 17.51 -14.06 10.77
CA TYR A 209 18.34 -13.90 9.56
C TYR A 209 17.83 -14.65 8.32
N ASN A 210 16.84 -15.54 8.48
CA ASN A 210 16.21 -16.37 7.45
C ASN A 210 14.74 -16.01 7.22
N ASN A 211 14.28 -14.80 7.56
CA ASN A 211 12.98 -14.33 7.10
C ASN A 211 12.95 -14.43 5.57
N HIS A 212 12.21 -15.43 5.10
CA HIS A 212 12.34 -16.09 3.81
C HIS A 212 12.69 -15.10 2.70
N LEU A 213 13.59 -15.51 1.79
CA LEU A 213 13.59 -15.01 0.40
C LEU A 213 12.16 -15.23 -0.11
N ALA A 214 11.31 -14.25 0.13
CA ALA A 214 9.89 -14.37 -0.08
C ALA A 214 9.56 -14.05 -1.52
N THR A 215 10.52 -13.51 -2.28
CA THR A 215 10.29 -13.10 -3.65
C THR A 215 11.57 -13.18 -4.46
N ILE A 216 11.57 -14.07 -5.45
CA ILE A 216 12.52 -14.09 -6.55
C ILE A 216 11.69 -13.83 -7.81
N ILE A 217 12.01 -12.75 -8.50
CA ILE A 217 11.37 -12.37 -9.76
C ILE A 217 12.46 -12.37 -10.82
N GLY A 218 12.44 -13.30 -11.76
CA GLY A 218 13.31 -13.26 -12.94
C GLY A 218 12.52 -12.75 -14.12
N GLY A 219 12.90 -11.64 -14.76
CA GLY A 219 12.34 -11.21 -16.05
C GLY A 219 10.81 -11.30 -16.20
N ALA A 220 10.04 -10.95 -15.16
CA ALA A 220 8.59 -11.15 -15.09
C ALA A 220 7.84 -9.82 -15.05
N GLU A 221 6.57 -9.83 -15.43
CA GLU A 221 5.69 -8.66 -15.38
C GLU A 221 4.75 -8.74 -14.17
N PHE A 222 4.65 -7.67 -13.37
CA PHE A 222 3.70 -7.65 -12.26
C PHE A 222 3.24 -6.24 -11.91
N SER A 223 1.94 -6.10 -11.64
CA SER A 223 1.28 -4.83 -11.31
C SER A 223 0.42 -4.96 -10.05
N GLY A 224 0.25 -3.85 -9.33
CA GLY A 224 -0.48 -3.80 -8.06
C GLY A 224 0.37 -3.35 -6.88
N THR A 225 -0.24 -3.30 -5.70
CA THR A 225 0.45 -3.01 -4.44
C THR A 225 0.85 -4.30 -3.73
N PHE A 226 2.13 -4.47 -3.44
CA PHE A 226 2.69 -5.64 -2.77
C PHE A 226 3.22 -5.23 -1.41
N ILE A 227 2.64 -5.76 -0.34
CA ILE A 227 3.10 -5.54 1.04
C ILE A 227 3.66 -6.82 1.64
N ALA A 228 4.83 -6.71 2.24
CA ALA A 228 5.57 -7.83 2.82
C ALA A 228 6.42 -7.34 4.01
N PRO A 229 5.80 -6.83 5.09
CA PRO A 229 6.51 -6.14 6.19
C PRO A 229 7.65 -6.97 6.81
N ARG A 230 7.61 -8.29 6.68
CA ARG A 230 8.55 -9.21 7.32
C ARG A 230 9.40 -10.00 6.33
N ALA A 231 9.28 -9.67 5.04
CA ALA A 231 9.89 -10.44 3.97
C ALA A 231 10.89 -9.60 3.17
N TYR A 232 11.98 -10.23 2.76
CA TYR A 232 12.98 -9.64 1.88
C TYR A 232 12.69 -10.00 0.42
N TRP A 233 12.79 -9.00 -0.46
CA TRP A 233 12.47 -9.12 -1.87
C TRP A 233 13.73 -8.98 -2.72
N GLN A 234 13.94 -9.96 -3.61
CA GLN A 234 14.98 -9.93 -4.62
C GLN A 234 14.33 -9.90 -6.01
N ILE A 235 14.48 -8.77 -6.70
CA ILE A 235 13.92 -8.55 -8.02
C ILE A 235 15.06 -8.60 -9.05
N GLY A 236 15.05 -9.64 -9.87
CA GLY A 236 16.06 -9.87 -10.90
C GLY A 236 15.90 -8.95 -12.10
N ASP A 237 16.89 -9.03 -12.98
CA ASP A 237 16.92 -8.27 -14.23
C ASP A 237 15.74 -8.63 -15.16
N GLY A 238 15.31 -7.64 -15.92
CA GLY A 238 14.20 -7.72 -16.88
C GLY A 238 12.81 -7.72 -16.26
N ALA A 239 12.68 -7.51 -14.95
CA ALA A 239 11.38 -7.35 -14.31
C ALA A 239 10.68 -6.09 -14.84
N ILE A 240 9.42 -6.24 -15.25
CA ILE A 240 8.57 -5.16 -15.76
C ILE A 240 7.61 -4.74 -14.64
N MET A 241 7.78 -3.52 -14.16
CA MET A 241 7.02 -2.97 -13.03
C MET A 241 6.25 -1.73 -13.48
N ASN A 242 5.06 -1.94 -14.05
CA ASN A 242 4.17 -0.86 -14.47
C ASN A 242 2.98 -0.74 -13.52
N ALA A 243 2.77 0.44 -12.96
CA ALA A 243 1.80 0.69 -11.89
C ALA A 243 2.00 -0.29 -10.71
N THR A 244 3.22 -0.34 -10.20
CA THR A 244 3.64 -1.30 -9.19
C THR A 244 4.14 -0.58 -7.95
N ARG A 245 3.73 -1.04 -6.78
CA ARG A 245 4.28 -0.59 -5.49
C ARG A 245 4.77 -1.81 -4.71
N VAL A 246 5.99 -1.75 -4.17
CA VAL A 246 6.56 -2.83 -3.34
C VAL A 246 7.01 -2.26 -2.00
N LEU A 247 6.33 -2.67 -0.94
CA LEU A 247 6.58 -2.25 0.44
C LEU A 247 6.97 -3.47 1.28
N ALA A 248 8.26 -3.65 1.52
CA ALA A 248 8.81 -4.87 2.09
C ALA A 248 9.66 -4.60 3.35
N ASN A 249 10.12 -5.68 4.00
CA ASN A 249 11.12 -5.58 5.06
C ASN A 249 12.45 -5.04 4.50
N GLY A 250 12.84 -5.54 3.34
CA GLY A 250 13.97 -5.07 2.56
C GLY A 250 13.81 -5.45 1.10
N LEU A 251 14.49 -4.72 0.23
CA LEU A 251 14.41 -4.86 -1.21
C LEU A 251 15.81 -4.73 -1.82
N GLN A 252 16.12 -5.64 -2.72
CA GLN A 252 17.25 -5.53 -3.64
C GLN A 252 16.79 -5.89 -5.03
N GLY A 253 17.22 -5.15 -6.03
CA GLY A 253 16.96 -5.58 -7.39
C GLY A 253 17.78 -4.87 -8.45
N ASN A 254 17.95 -5.55 -9.58
CA ASN A 254 18.46 -4.96 -10.80
C ASN A 254 17.27 -4.55 -11.67
N LEU A 255 16.65 -3.43 -11.29
CA LEU A 255 15.44 -2.92 -11.92
C LEU A 255 15.83 -2.12 -13.17
N GLN A 256 15.00 -2.13 -14.21
CA GLN A 256 15.21 -1.30 -15.40
C GLN A 256 14.38 -0.03 -15.30
N GLU A 257 13.07 -0.11 -15.53
CA GLU A 257 12.17 1.03 -15.39
C GLU A 257 10.98 0.62 -14.53
N VAL A 258 10.68 1.43 -13.51
CA VAL A 258 9.63 1.19 -12.53
C VAL A 258 8.69 2.38 -12.54
N PHE A 259 7.43 2.15 -12.88
CA PHE A 259 6.37 3.13 -12.75
C PHE A 259 5.55 2.83 -11.51
N GLY A 260 5.67 3.71 -10.51
CA GLY A 260 4.86 3.62 -9.30
C GLY A 260 3.37 3.80 -9.58
N ILE A 261 2.57 3.39 -8.61
CA ILE A 261 1.13 3.67 -8.61
C ILE A 261 0.96 5.17 -8.35
N THR A 262 0.50 5.90 -9.36
CA THR A 262 0.01 7.26 -9.15
C THR A 262 -1.38 7.11 -8.52
N PRO A 263 -1.63 7.64 -7.31
CA PRO A 263 -2.97 7.57 -6.73
C PRO A 263 -3.98 8.13 -7.73
N GLY A 264 -5.06 7.39 -7.99
CA GLY A 264 -6.17 7.94 -8.74
C GLY A 264 -6.59 9.29 -8.14
N THR A 265 -7.09 10.20 -8.96
CA THR A 265 -7.67 11.46 -8.44
C THR A 265 -8.66 11.10 -7.33
N PRO A 266 -8.49 11.63 -6.09
CA PRO A 266 -9.35 11.28 -4.98
C PRO A 266 -10.81 11.37 -5.41
N VAL A 267 -11.52 10.24 -5.40
CA VAL A 267 -12.94 10.26 -5.72
C VAL A 267 -13.62 10.93 -4.53
N GLU A 268 -14.24 12.09 -4.75
CA GLU A 268 -15.10 12.70 -3.73
C GLU A 268 -16.25 11.74 -3.45
N VAL A 269 -16.13 10.99 -2.35
CA VAL A 269 -17.24 10.17 -1.86
C VAL A 269 -18.27 11.15 -1.29
N PRO A 270 -19.51 11.19 -1.84
CA PRO A 270 -20.55 12.03 -1.29
C PRO A 270 -20.75 11.67 0.17
N GLU A 271 -20.73 12.67 1.04
CA GLU A 271 -20.88 12.46 2.48
C GLU A 271 -22.09 11.55 2.77
N PRO A 272 -21.95 10.58 3.69
CA PRO A 272 -23.05 9.70 4.04
C PRO A 272 -24.29 10.53 4.39
N SER A 273 -25.41 10.28 3.68
CA SER A 273 -26.70 10.91 3.98
C SER A 273 -27.16 10.70 5.43
N SER A 274 -26.57 9.71 6.11
CA SER A 274 -26.72 9.47 7.54
C SER A 274 -26.23 10.62 8.43
N LEU A 275 -25.19 11.38 8.05
CA LEU A 275 -24.72 12.54 8.81
C LEU A 275 -25.76 13.68 8.78
N TYR A 276 -26.35 13.92 7.61
CA TYR A 276 -27.46 14.89 7.47
C TYR A 276 -28.69 14.45 8.26
N LEU A 277 -29.00 13.16 8.27
CA LEU A 277 -30.10 12.61 9.06
C LEU A 277 -29.84 12.73 10.57
N LEU A 278 -28.61 12.47 11.03
CA LEU A 278 -28.21 12.63 12.42
C LEU A 278 -28.28 14.11 12.86
N ALA A 279 -27.71 15.01 12.06
CA ALA A 279 -27.74 16.45 12.31
C ALA A 279 -29.19 16.98 12.32
N GLY A 280 -30.02 16.55 11.36
CA GLY A 280 -31.45 16.84 11.32
C GLY A 280 -32.18 16.32 12.55
N GLY A 281 -31.89 15.10 12.97
CA GLY A 281 -32.44 14.49 14.19
C GLY A 281 -32.07 15.27 15.45
N LEU A 282 -30.80 15.65 15.62
CA LEU A 282 -30.33 16.47 16.74
C LEU A 282 -30.98 17.85 16.75
N ALA A 283 -31.09 18.50 15.60
CA ALA A 283 -31.76 19.80 15.47
C ALA A 283 -33.24 19.72 15.89
N LEU A 284 -33.95 18.66 15.49
CA LEU A 284 -35.34 18.43 15.89
C LEU A 284 -35.48 18.20 17.40
N ILE A 285 -34.56 17.45 18.03
CA ILE A 285 -34.54 17.23 19.48
C ILE A 285 -34.34 18.55 20.23
N LEU A 286 -33.40 19.38 19.79
CA LEU A 286 -33.12 20.69 20.39
C LEU A 286 -34.30 21.66 20.24
N LEU A 287 -34.94 21.69 19.07
CA LEU A 287 -36.15 22.48 18.83
C LEU A 287 -37.30 22.05 19.75
N ARG A 288 -37.54 20.75 19.91
CA ARG A 288 -38.56 20.22 20.84
C ARG A 288 -38.30 20.67 22.27
N ARG A 289 -37.04 20.59 22.74
CA ARG A 289 -36.68 20.98 24.11
C ARG A 289 -36.97 22.45 24.40
N LYS A 290 -36.67 23.33 23.43
CA LYS A 290 -36.93 24.77 23.54
C LYS A 290 -38.42 25.14 23.53
N ILE A 291 -39.24 24.42 22.76
CA ILE A 291 -40.70 24.61 22.75
C ILE A 291 -41.31 24.22 24.09
N ASN A 292 -40.86 23.10 24.68
CA ASN A 292 -41.38 22.64 25.97
C ASN A 292 -41.02 23.59 27.12
N GLN A 293 -39.81 24.15 27.13
CA GLN A 293 -39.41 25.16 28.14
C GLN A 293 -40.26 26.44 28.09
N LYS A 294 -40.71 26.87 26.89
CA LYS A 294 -41.60 28.02 26.75
C LYS A 294 -43.04 27.77 27.23
N ARG A 295 -43.48 26.51 27.31
CA ARG A 295 -44.82 26.15 27.77
C ARG A 295 -44.93 26.00 29.29
N SER A 296 -43.79 25.79 29.95
CA SER A 296 -43.70 25.62 31.40
C SER A 296 -43.40 26.92 32.17
N ALA A 297 -43.28 28.04 31.47
CA ALA A 297 -43.06 29.39 32.01
C ALA A 297 -44.28 30.25 31.69
#